data_AF-A0A948YZ60-F1
#
_entry.id   AF-A0A948YZ60-F1
#
_cell.length_a   1.000
_cell.length_b   1.000
_cell.length_c   1.000
_cell.angle_alpha   90.00
_cell.angle_beta   90.00
_cell.angle_gamma   90.00
#
_symmetry.space_group_name_H-M   'P 1'
#
loop_
_entity.id
_entity.type
_entity.pdbx_description
1 polymer ?
#
loop_
_entity_poly.entity_id
_entity_poly.type
_entity_poly.pdbx_seq_one_letter_code
_entity_poly.pdbx_strand_id
1 'polypeptide(L)'
;MPTDSFTQIEGLRSDFHAKICEVFSNGMSVIEISNLFGYTKINFVHGVLRDAKLIRPMSKKGPQRSHDIDARLQQGLDKRGYSFARWCVGWGFDPVEVALTLKEKPADGVSYALDAVRRDLPEIYFEIFEGRPPVQKTWQEKKVYPRLSLNIAWDEVRRGYVASVPETPGVEAIGYNWVDALEKMESVQRLMRNISLLDSVLQNCGTSEDEKS
;
A
#
# COMPACT_ATOMS: atom_id res chain seq x y z
N MET A 1 -32.21 16.89 -4.82
CA MET A 1 -31.37 16.30 -3.75
C MET A 1 -30.06 15.89 -4.40
N PRO A 2 -28.92 16.50 -4.08
CA PRO A 2 -27.63 16.16 -4.69
C PRO A 2 -27.01 14.97 -3.94
N THR A 3 -27.37 13.75 -4.33
CA THR A 3 -26.89 12.50 -3.70
C THR A 3 -25.78 11.81 -4.48
N ASP A 4 -25.64 12.05 -5.79
CA ASP A 4 -24.84 11.16 -6.63
C ASP A 4 -23.31 11.31 -6.47
N SER A 5 -22.77 12.51 -6.28
CA SER A 5 -21.31 12.69 -6.20
C SER A 5 -20.70 12.21 -4.88
N PHE A 6 -21.43 12.33 -3.76
CA PHE A 6 -20.95 11.85 -2.47
C PHE A 6 -20.89 10.32 -2.43
N THR A 7 -21.89 9.67 -3.02
CA THR A 7 -21.96 8.20 -3.14
C THR A 7 -20.86 7.65 -4.06
N GLN A 8 -20.48 8.37 -5.12
CA GLN A 8 -19.40 7.95 -6.02
C GLN A 8 -18.02 7.93 -5.34
N ILE A 9 -17.67 8.98 -4.57
CA ILE A 9 -16.37 9.04 -3.88
C ILE A 9 -16.28 7.97 -2.81
N GLU A 10 -17.34 7.79 -2.02
CA GLU A 10 -17.38 6.73 -1.00
C GLU A 10 -17.33 5.33 -1.63
N GLY A 11 -17.97 5.14 -2.78
CA GLY A 11 -17.84 3.93 -3.59
C GLY A 11 -16.39 3.65 -3.98
N LEU A 12 -15.68 4.64 -4.53
CA LEU A 12 -14.26 4.53 -4.87
C LEU A 12 -13.37 4.25 -3.65
N ARG A 13 -13.66 4.85 -2.49
CA ARG A 13 -12.93 4.56 -1.25
C ARG A 13 -13.12 3.11 -0.81
N SER A 14 -14.37 2.64 -0.85
CA SER A 14 -14.71 1.26 -0.52
C SER A 14 -14.00 0.28 -1.46
N ASP A 15 -14.02 0.56 -2.76
CA ASP A 15 -13.39 -0.29 -3.77
C ASP A 15 -11.86 -0.30 -3.62
N PHE A 16 -11.26 0.86 -3.33
CA PHE A 16 -9.83 0.94 -3.00
C PHE A 16 -9.46 0.11 -1.76
N HIS A 17 -10.26 0.16 -0.70
CA HIS A 17 -10.02 -0.65 0.51
C HIS A 17 -10.18 -2.15 0.23
N ALA A 18 -11.18 -2.53 -0.56
CA ALA A 18 -11.40 -3.92 -0.96
C ALA A 18 -10.21 -4.48 -1.74
N LYS A 19 -9.70 -3.71 -2.72
CA LYS A 19 -8.53 -4.13 -3.51
C LYS A 19 -7.25 -4.23 -2.69
N ILE A 20 -7.05 -3.36 -1.69
CA ILE A 20 -5.95 -3.51 -0.72
C ILE A 20 -6.04 -4.84 0.02
N CYS A 21 -7.25 -5.22 0.46
CA CYS A 21 -7.48 -6.49 1.15
C CYS A 21 -7.25 -7.69 0.22
N GLU A 22 -7.64 -7.57 -1.05
CA GLU A 22 -7.48 -8.61 -2.06
C GLU A 22 -6.00 -8.88 -2.39
N VAL A 23 -5.21 -7.85 -2.70
CA VAL A 23 -3.77 -8.05 -2.98
C VAL A 23 -3.02 -8.60 -1.77
N PHE A 24 -3.42 -8.22 -0.56
CA PHE A 24 -2.85 -8.78 0.68
C PHE A 24 -3.20 -10.26 0.83
N SER A 25 -4.44 -10.63 0.55
CA SER A 25 -4.90 -12.03 0.58
C SER A 25 -4.18 -12.89 -0.47
N ASN A 26 -3.72 -12.29 -1.56
CA ASN A 26 -2.86 -12.92 -2.57
C ASN A 26 -1.36 -12.96 -2.19
N GLY A 27 -1.02 -12.64 -0.94
CA GLY A 27 0.33 -12.84 -0.39
C GLY A 27 1.28 -11.65 -0.52
N MET A 28 0.78 -10.47 -0.89
CA MET A 28 1.58 -9.24 -0.80
C MET A 28 1.69 -8.75 0.64
N SER A 29 2.87 -8.25 0.99
CA SER A 29 3.11 -7.65 2.30
C SER A 29 2.56 -6.22 2.40
N VAL A 30 2.39 -5.74 3.63
CA VAL A 30 2.03 -4.34 3.91
C VAL A 30 3.04 -3.36 3.28
N ILE A 31 4.34 -3.71 3.28
CA ILE A 31 5.38 -2.88 2.68
C ILE A 31 5.25 -2.87 1.16
N GLU A 32 5.14 -4.04 0.52
CA GLU A 32 4.98 -4.18 -0.93
C GLU A 32 3.78 -3.37 -1.44
N ILE A 33 2.62 -3.49 -0.77
CA ILE A 33 1.41 -2.72 -1.10
C ILE A 33 1.67 -1.21 -0.92
N SER A 34 2.33 -0.80 0.16
CA SER A 34 2.63 0.62 0.40
C SER A 34 3.61 1.21 -0.63
N ASN A 35 4.50 0.39 -1.18
CA ASN A 35 5.47 0.80 -2.19
C ASN A 35 4.78 1.15 -3.52
N LEU A 36 3.62 0.57 -3.82
CA LEU A 36 2.82 0.92 -5.00
C LEU A 36 2.39 2.40 -5.00
N PHE A 37 2.26 3.00 -3.81
CA PHE A 37 1.78 4.37 -3.62
C PHE A 37 2.88 5.33 -3.14
N GLY A 38 4.16 4.94 -3.23
CA GLY A 38 5.29 5.80 -2.86
C GLY A 38 5.56 5.89 -1.36
N TYR A 39 5.50 4.76 -0.64
CA TYR A 39 6.02 4.56 0.73
C TYR A 39 5.29 5.29 1.87
N THR A 40 4.58 6.39 1.60
CA THR A 40 3.96 7.26 2.62
C THR A 40 2.68 6.70 3.26
N LYS A 41 2.21 5.53 2.80
CA LYS A 41 0.90 4.98 3.16
C LYS A 41 0.95 3.70 3.99
N ILE A 42 2.10 3.34 4.57
CA ILE A 42 2.23 2.09 5.34
C ILE A 42 1.23 2.01 6.51
N ASN A 43 1.03 3.14 7.22
CA ASN A 43 0.08 3.21 8.34
C ASN A 43 -1.36 3.08 7.87
N PHE A 44 -1.67 3.66 6.72
CA PHE A 44 -2.98 3.57 6.11
C PHE A 44 -3.28 2.12 5.67
N VAL A 45 -2.38 1.49 4.92
CA VAL A 45 -2.54 0.09 4.47
C VAL A 45 -2.70 -0.86 5.66
N HIS A 46 -1.82 -0.76 6.66
CA HIS A 46 -1.93 -1.56 7.87
C HIS A 46 -3.27 -1.32 8.61
N GLY A 47 -3.74 -0.07 8.64
CA GLY A 47 -5.03 0.30 9.23
C GLY A 47 -6.20 -0.37 8.52
N VAL A 48 -6.25 -0.26 7.19
CA VAL A 48 -7.27 -0.91 6.34
C VAL A 48 -7.32 -2.41 6.61
N LEU A 49 -6.17 -3.08 6.61
CA LEU A 49 -6.08 -4.53 6.82
C LEU A 49 -6.45 -4.96 8.24
N ARG A 50 -6.09 -4.16 9.25
CA ARG A 50 -6.51 -4.38 10.64
C ARG A 50 -8.02 -4.22 10.78
N ASP A 51 -8.59 -3.18 10.19
CA ASP A 51 -10.02 -2.88 10.28
C ASP A 51 -10.85 -3.95 9.54
N ALA A 52 -10.30 -4.52 8.46
CA ALA A 52 -10.81 -5.69 7.76
C ALA A 52 -10.54 -7.04 8.49
N LYS A 53 -9.89 -7.02 9.66
CA LYS A 53 -9.51 -8.19 10.46
C LYS A 53 -8.58 -9.20 9.77
N LEU A 54 -7.89 -8.78 8.70
CA LEU A 54 -6.86 -9.59 8.03
C LEU A 54 -5.53 -9.58 8.81
N ILE A 55 -5.31 -8.54 9.60
CA ILE A 55 -4.16 -8.44 10.51
C ILE A 55 -4.66 -8.37 11.95
N ARG A 56 -4.00 -9.11 12.86
CA ARG A 56 -4.36 -9.12 14.28
C ARG A 56 -4.10 -7.75 14.92
N PRO A 57 -4.99 -7.27 15.81
CA PRO A 57 -4.71 -6.06 16.58
C PRO A 57 -3.51 -6.31 17.51
N MET A 58 -2.61 -5.32 17.61
CA MET A 58 -1.54 -5.39 18.60
C MET A 58 -2.12 -5.35 20.01
N SER A 59 -1.63 -6.23 20.88
CA SER A 59 -2.01 -6.19 22.29
C SER A 59 -1.45 -4.91 22.94
N LYS A 60 -2.30 -4.17 23.67
CA LYS A 60 -1.87 -2.98 24.44
C LYS A 60 -1.05 -3.34 25.68
N LYS A 61 -0.95 -4.63 26.02
CA LYS A 61 -0.36 -5.15 27.26
C LYS A 61 0.96 -5.83 26.97
N GLY A 62 1.98 -5.03 26.77
CA GLY A 62 3.37 -5.45 26.86
C GLY A 62 4.24 -4.21 26.92
N PRO A 63 5.30 -4.18 27.74
CA PRO A 63 6.33 -3.16 27.57
C PRO A 63 6.79 -3.22 26.10
N GLN A 64 7.19 -2.09 25.52
CA GLN A 64 7.96 -2.07 24.28
C GLN A 64 9.18 -2.98 24.48
N ARG A 65 9.04 -4.28 24.21
CA ARG A 65 10.15 -5.19 24.22
C ARG A 65 10.97 -4.72 23.02
N SER A 66 12.12 -4.10 23.28
CA SER A 66 13.12 -3.99 22.25
C SER A 66 13.41 -5.42 21.82
N HIS A 67 12.97 -5.78 20.62
CA HIS A 67 13.35 -7.05 20.04
C HIS A 67 14.83 -6.95 19.71
N ASP A 68 15.61 -7.94 20.15
CA ASP A 68 17.04 -7.98 19.89
C ASP A 68 17.27 -8.44 18.44
N ILE A 69 17.13 -7.48 17.52
CA ILE A 69 17.31 -7.65 16.07
C ILE A 69 18.47 -6.77 15.58
N ASP A 70 19.00 -7.06 14.39
CA ASP A 70 20.05 -6.23 13.79
C ASP A 70 19.58 -4.77 13.65
N ALA A 71 20.44 -3.84 14.08
CA ALA A 71 20.13 -2.42 14.09
C ALA A 71 19.81 -1.86 12.69
N ARG A 72 20.38 -2.43 11.62
CA ARG A 72 20.10 -2.05 10.23
C ARG A 72 18.67 -2.37 9.85
N LEU A 73 18.16 -3.53 10.28
CA LEU A 73 16.77 -3.93 10.07
C LEU A 73 15.82 -2.99 10.80
N GLN A 74 16.10 -2.70 12.07
CA GLN A 74 15.32 -1.75 12.86
C GLN A 74 15.28 -0.37 12.18
N GLN A 75 16.44 0.17 11.79
CA GLN A 75 16.53 1.45 11.08
C GLN A 75 15.80 1.46 9.73
N GLY A 76 15.84 0.36 8.99
CA GLY A 76 15.13 0.22 7.72
C GLY A 76 13.62 0.33 7.86
N LEU A 77 13.08 -0.31 8.89
CA LEU A 77 11.67 -0.24 9.23
C LEU A 77 11.30 1.18 9.74
N ASP A 78 12.15 1.77 10.59
CA ASP A 78 11.92 3.13 11.11
C ASP A 78 11.93 4.19 10.01
N LYS A 79 12.81 4.09 9.02
CA LYS A 79 12.81 4.96 7.81
C LYS A 79 11.49 4.90 7.05
N ARG A 80 10.77 3.78 7.14
CA ARG A 80 9.45 3.59 6.53
C ARG A 80 8.30 3.96 7.48
N GLY A 81 8.58 4.39 8.71
CA GLY A 81 7.58 4.69 9.73
C GLY A 81 6.87 3.43 10.26
N TYR A 82 7.56 2.30 10.26
CA TYR A 82 7.02 1.00 10.62
C TYR A 82 7.86 0.35 11.72
N SER A 83 7.23 -0.25 12.72
CA SER A 83 7.94 -0.93 13.80
C SER A 83 8.08 -2.43 13.50
N PHE A 84 9.15 -3.07 13.98
CA PHE A 84 9.33 -4.52 13.86
C PHE A 84 8.12 -5.34 14.32
N ALA A 85 7.52 -5.02 15.47
CA ALA A 85 6.32 -5.72 15.94
C ALA A 85 5.15 -5.66 14.95
N ARG A 86 4.90 -4.49 14.35
CA ARG A 86 3.87 -4.32 13.31
C ARG A 86 4.22 -5.06 12.03
N TRP A 87 5.49 -5.08 11.67
CA TRP A 87 5.97 -5.84 10.52
C TRP A 87 5.73 -7.34 10.69
N CYS A 88 6.12 -7.92 11.83
CA CYS A 88 5.80 -9.31 12.17
C CYS A 88 4.29 -9.57 12.11
N VAL A 89 3.49 -8.71 12.73
CA VAL A 89 2.02 -8.82 12.74
C VAL A 89 1.43 -8.77 11.32
N GLY A 90 1.98 -7.93 10.43
CA GLY A 90 1.57 -7.87 9.03
C GLY A 90 1.88 -9.13 8.22
N TRP A 91 2.91 -9.87 8.62
CA TRP A 91 3.24 -11.18 8.06
C TRP A 91 2.59 -12.36 8.81
N GLY A 92 1.89 -12.10 9.92
CA GLY A 92 1.32 -13.14 10.77
C GLY A 92 2.34 -13.85 11.66
N PHE A 93 3.54 -13.30 11.83
CA PHE A 93 4.62 -13.88 12.63
C PHE A 93 4.51 -13.57 14.12
N ASP A 94 5.11 -14.44 14.94
CA ASP A 94 5.45 -14.11 16.32
C ASP A 94 6.77 -13.29 16.37
N PRO A 95 6.77 -12.08 16.97
CA PRO A 95 7.96 -11.23 17.01
C PRO A 95 9.15 -11.82 17.79
N VAL A 96 8.92 -12.70 18.77
CA VAL A 96 10.01 -13.32 19.55
C VAL A 96 10.67 -14.41 18.72
N GLU A 97 9.88 -15.27 18.09
CA GLU A 97 10.40 -16.32 17.19
C GLU A 97 11.20 -15.71 16.04
N VAL A 98 10.65 -14.70 15.37
CA VAL A 98 11.34 -14.02 14.26
C VAL A 98 12.65 -13.38 14.71
N ALA A 99 12.68 -12.73 15.88
CA ALA A 99 13.92 -12.13 16.38
C ALA A 99 15.01 -13.18 16.64
N LEU A 100 14.66 -14.41 17.02
CA LEU A 100 15.60 -15.52 17.14
C LEU A 100 16.07 -16.01 15.76
N THR A 101 15.13 -16.24 14.84
CA THR A 101 15.44 -16.71 13.48
C THR A 101 16.34 -15.74 12.72
N LEU A 102 16.16 -14.43 12.87
CA LEU A 102 16.96 -13.42 12.17
C LEU A 102 18.41 -13.31 12.68
N LYS A 103 18.76 -13.98 13.78
CA LYS A 103 20.15 -14.08 14.27
C LYS A 103 20.91 -15.24 13.63
N GLU A 104 20.20 -16.20 13.07
CA GLU A 104 20.80 -17.36 12.44
C GLU A 104 21.25 -17.00 11.03
N LYS A 105 22.33 -17.65 10.57
CA LYS A 105 22.71 -17.52 9.16
C LYS A 105 21.65 -18.21 8.30
N PRO A 106 21.38 -17.71 7.07
CA PRO A 106 20.56 -18.44 6.11
C PRO A 106 21.15 -19.84 5.93
N ALA A 107 20.40 -20.86 6.35
CA ALA A 107 20.72 -22.25 6.09
C ALA A 107 19.99 -22.70 4.81
N ASP A 108 20.42 -23.82 4.22
CA ASP A 108 19.71 -24.44 3.10
C ASP A 108 18.33 -24.94 3.58
N GLY A 109 17.33 -24.06 3.48
CA GLY A 109 15.95 -24.27 3.95
C GLY A 109 15.14 -22.97 3.93
N VAL A 110 13.80 -23.08 3.85
CA VAL A 110 12.89 -21.93 3.80
C VAL A 110 12.73 -21.33 5.19
N SER A 111 13.45 -20.25 5.48
CA SER A 111 13.14 -19.40 6.63
C SER A 111 12.19 -18.30 6.18
N TYR A 112 10.88 -18.48 6.45
CA TYR A 112 9.84 -17.52 6.08
C TYR A 112 10.14 -16.09 6.54
N ALA A 113 10.81 -15.94 7.69
CA ALA A 113 11.26 -14.64 8.20
C ALA A 113 12.36 -14.01 7.34
N LEU A 114 13.37 -14.79 6.95
CA LEU A 114 14.45 -14.31 6.08
C LEU A 114 13.92 -13.95 4.69
N ASP A 115 13.02 -14.76 4.12
CA ASP A 115 12.37 -14.48 2.85
C ASP A 115 11.52 -13.20 2.91
N ALA A 116 10.79 -12.99 4.00
CA ALA A 116 10.02 -11.77 4.23
C ALA A 116 10.93 -10.53 4.29
N VAL A 117 12.08 -10.61 4.98
CA VAL A 117 13.06 -9.51 4.99
C VAL A 117 13.63 -9.29 3.59
N ARG A 118 13.95 -10.36 2.84
CA ARG A 118 14.44 -10.27 1.46
C ARG A 118 13.46 -9.57 0.54
N ARG A 119 12.15 -9.82 0.70
CA ARG A 119 11.08 -9.19 -0.08
C ARG A 119 10.86 -7.72 0.29
N ASP A 120 10.73 -7.42 1.58
CA ASP A 120 10.34 -6.09 2.05
C ASP A 120 11.50 -5.10 2.12
N LEU A 121 12.70 -5.61 2.42
CA LEU A 121 13.91 -4.85 2.71
C LEU A 121 15.13 -5.50 2.04
N PRO A 122 15.11 -5.67 0.70
CA PRO A 122 16.14 -6.42 -0.03
C PRO A 122 17.55 -5.88 0.26
N GLU A 123 17.75 -4.56 0.16
CA GLU A 123 19.06 -3.94 0.40
C GLU A 123 19.64 -4.32 1.77
N ILE A 124 18.81 -4.32 2.81
CA ILE A 124 19.20 -4.65 4.18
C ILE A 124 19.47 -6.15 4.33
N TYR A 125 18.62 -6.98 3.71
CA TYR A 125 18.84 -8.43 3.68
C TYR A 125 20.23 -8.76 3.13
N PHE A 126 20.59 -8.19 1.96
CA PHE A 126 21.90 -8.43 1.37
C PHE A 126 23.04 -7.87 2.22
N GLU A 127 22.91 -6.68 2.80
CA GLU A 127 23.93 -6.12 3.71
C GLU A 127 24.19 -6.98 4.96
N ILE A 128 23.15 -7.65 5.49
CA ILE A 128 23.28 -8.48 6.69
C ILE A 128 23.84 -9.86 6.33
N PHE A 129 23.33 -10.50 5.27
CA PHE A 129 23.54 -11.93 5.03
C PHE A 129 24.43 -12.28 3.84
N GLU A 130 24.50 -11.43 2.81
CA GLU A 130 25.18 -11.73 1.54
C GLU A 130 26.33 -10.76 1.22
N GLY A 131 26.59 -9.79 2.10
CA GLY A 131 27.74 -8.89 2.09
C GLY A 131 27.61 -7.68 1.17
N ARG A 132 27.25 -7.85 -0.12
CA ARG A 132 27.00 -6.72 -1.02
C ARG A 132 25.59 -6.78 -1.60
N PRO A 133 24.80 -5.69 -1.47
CA PRO A 133 23.55 -5.60 -2.21
C PRO A 133 23.83 -5.66 -3.71
N PRO A 134 23.03 -6.39 -4.50
CA PRO A 134 23.08 -6.26 -5.94
C PRO A 134 22.89 -4.79 -6.28
N VAL A 135 23.61 -4.29 -7.29
CA VAL A 135 23.46 -2.92 -7.81
C VAL A 135 22.14 -2.84 -8.60
N GLN A 136 21.03 -3.15 -7.96
CA GLN A 136 19.71 -2.83 -8.47
C GLN A 136 19.26 -1.59 -7.71
N LYS A 137 19.74 -0.44 -8.18
CA LYS A 137 18.91 0.76 -8.07
C LYS A 137 17.66 0.42 -8.87
N THR A 138 16.65 -0.14 -8.22
CA THR A 138 15.28 -0.04 -8.70
C THR A 138 14.94 1.44 -8.57
N TRP A 139 15.43 2.22 -9.52
CA TRP A 139 14.76 3.44 -9.91
C TRP A 139 13.36 2.96 -10.22
N GLN A 140 12.44 3.13 -9.27
CA GLN A 140 11.03 3.09 -9.61
C GLN A 140 10.92 4.15 -10.70
N GLU A 141 10.83 3.70 -11.96
CA GLU A 141 10.62 4.61 -13.07
C GLU A 141 9.47 5.50 -12.64
N LYS A 142 9.75 6.80 -12.56
CA LYS A 142 8.76 7.75 -12.09
C LYS A 142 7.62 7.65 -13.08
N LYS A 143 6.56 6.91 -12.72
CA LYS A 143 5.45 6.62 -13.62
C LYS A 143 4.96 7.97 -14.14
N VAL A 144 5.19 8.20 -15.43
CA VAL A 144 4.78 9.43 -16.09
C VAL A 144 3.28 9.29 -16.33
N TYR A 145 2.50 9.90 -15.44
CA TYR A 145 1.07 9.94 -15.61
C TYR A 145 0.71 10.95 -16.71
N PRO A 146 -0.28 10.65 -17.56
CA PRO A 146 -0.77 11.60 -18.53
C PRO A 146 -1.28 12.85 -17.79
N ARG A 147 -1.03 14.03 -18.38
CA ARG A 147 -1.65 15.27 -17.89
C ARG A 147 -3.11 15.24 -18.31
N LEU A 148 -4.00 15.32 -17.32
CA LEU A 148 -5.44 15.31 -17.55
C LEU A 148 -5.95 16.74 -17.68
N SER A 149 -6.91 16.95 -18.57
CA SER A 149 -7.68 18.19 -18.64
C SER A 149 -8.73 18.22 -17.52
N LEU A 150 -9.05 19.43 -17.04
CA LEU A 150 -10.06 19.64 -16.01
C LEU A 150 -11.06 20.70 -16.48
N ASN A 151 -12.34 20.33 -16.45
CA ASN A 151 -13.44 21.26 -16.66
C ASN A 151 -14.10 21.53 -15.30
N ILE A 152 -14.30 22.80 -14.97
CA ILE A 152 -15.06 23.21 -13.78
C ILE A 152 -16.14 24.19 -14.23
N ALA A 153 -17.40 23.85 -13.94
CA ALA A 153 -18.55 24.71 -14.25
C ALA A 153 -19.49 24.79 -13.05
N TRP A 154 -20.19 25.92 -12.92
CA TRP A 154 -21.29 26.03 -11.96
C TRP A 154 -22.51 25.26 -12.47
N ASP A 155 -23.10 24.43 -11.62
CA ASP A 155 -24.33 23.69 -11.86
C ASP A 155 -25.45 24.27 -10.98
N GLU A 156 -26.45 24.89 -11.60
CA GLU A 156 -27.58 25.52 -10.91
C GLU A 156 -28.49 24.51 -10.18
N VAL A 157 -28.62 23.29 -10.70
CA VAL A 157 -29.47 22.25 -10.13
C VAL A 157 -28.83 21.68 -8.88
N ARG A 158 -27.53 21.42 -8.94
CA ARG A 158 -26.75 20.88 -7.82
C ARG A 158 -26.24 21.97 -6.87
N ARG A 159 -26.38 23.25 -7.27
CA ARG A 159 -25.97 24.46 -6.53
C ARG A 159 -24.51 24.40 -6.10
N GLY A 160 -23.63 24.04 -7.03
CA GLY A 160 -22.21 23.86 -6.75
C GLY A 160 -21.35 23.86 -8.01
N TYR A 161 -20.04 23.93 -7.81
CA TYR A 161 -19.06 23.77 -8.88
C TYR A 161 -18.85 22.29 -9.16
N VAL A 162 -19.14 21.86 -10.38
CA VAL A 162 -18.92 20.49 -10.84
C VAL A 162 -17.61 20.46 -11.60
N ALA A 163 -16.66 19.69 -11.07
CA ALA A 163 -15.41 19.35 -11.72
C ALA A 163 -15.58 18.01 -12.47
N SER A 164 -15.10 17.96 -13.71
CA SER A 164 -15.09 16.75 -14.55
C SER A 164 -13.80 16.67 -15.37
N VAL A 165 -13.37 15.45 -15.68
CA VAL A 165 -12.18 15.16 -16.48
C VAL A 165 -12.64 14.44 -17.75
N PRO A 166 -12.53 15.07 -18.95
CA PRO A 166 -13.00 14.48 -20.20
C PRO A 166 -12.45 13.08 -20.49
N GLU A 167 -11.21 12.83 -20.08
CA GLU A 167 -10.50 11.56 -20.27
C GLU A 167 -11.04 10.44 -19.36
N THR A 168 -11.79 10.76 -18.30
CA THR A 168 -12.46 9.78 -17.44
C THR A 168 -13.96 10.11 -17.34
N PRO A 169 -14.74 9.83 -18.39
CA PRO A 169 -16.16 10.17 -18.42
C PRO A 169 -16.93 9.42 -17.32
N GLY A 170 -17.96 10.08 -16.78
CA GLY A 170 -18.83 9.50 -15.73
C GLY A 170 -18.39 9.75 -14.30
N VAL A 171 -17.27 10.45 -14.09
CA VAL A 171 -16.77 10.82 -12.77
C VAL A 171 -16.82 12.33 -12.58
N GLU A 172 -17.55 12.76 -11.56
CA GLU A 172 -17.74 14.18 -11.25
C GLU A 172 -17.49 14.45 -9.77
N ALA A 173 -16.88 15.58 -9.47
CA ALA A 173 -16.69 16.05 -8.10
C ALA A 173 -17.39 17.39 -7.90
N ILE A 174 -18.18 17.51 -6.83
CA ILE A 174 -18.95 18.72 -6.57
C ILE A 174 -18.36 19.45 -5.37
N GLY A 175 -18.01 20.72 -5.60
CA GLY A 175 -17.50 21.62 -4.58
C GLY A 175 -18.39 22.84 -4.34
N TYR A 176 -18.27 23.43 -3.15
CA TYR A 176 -18.97 24.68 -2.82
C TYR A 176 -18.32 25.90 -3.50
N ASN A 177 -17.05 25.79 -3.88
CA ASN A 177 -16.35 26.73 -4.73
C ASN A 177 -15.44 25.98 -5.72
N TRP A 178 -14.83 26.70 -6.67
CA TRP A 178 -13.96 26.12 -7.68
C TRP A 178 -12.72 25.41 -7.10
N VAL A 179 -12.16 25.89 -5.99
CA VAL A 179 -11.01 25.27 -5.32
C VAL A 179 -11.40 23.94 -4.67
N ASP A 180 -12.51 23.90 -3.95
CA ASP A 180 -13.03 22.66 -3.34
C ASP A 180 -13.39 21.61 -4.41
N ALA A 181 -13.96 22.04 -5.53
CA ALA A 181 -14.25 21.13 -6.65
C ALA A 181 -12.97 20.53 -7.25
N LEU A 182 -11.92 21.34 -7.41
CA LEU A 182 -10.59 20.91 -7.83
C LEU A 182 -9.99 19.89 -6.85
N GLU A 183 -9.91 20.21 -5.56
CA GLU A 183 -9.32 19.34 -4.52
C GLU A 183 -10.03 17.98 -4.42
N LYS A 184 -11.37 17.98 -4.54
CA LYS A 184 -12.15 16.75 -4.58
C LYS A 184 -11.87 15.95 -5.84
N MET A 185 -11.81 16.58 -7.01
CA MET A 185 -11.48 15.88 -8.25
C MET A 185 -10.06 15.30 -8.21
N GLU A 186 -9.07 16.04 -7.68
CA GLU A 186 -7.72 15.51 -7.48
C GLU A 186 -7.71 14.26 -6.58
N SER A 187 -8.52 14.28 -5.51
CA SER A 187 -8.68 13.13 -4.62
C SER A 187 -9.27 11.93 -5.32
N VAL A 188 -10.28 12.15 -6.18
CA VAL A 188 -10.93 11.10 -6.98
C VAL A 188 -9.96 10.50 -7.99
N GLN A 189 -9.27 11.33 -8.77
CA GLN A 189 -8.27 10.86 -9.74
C GLN A 189 -7.14 10.09 -9.06
N ARG A 190 -6.73 10.51 -7.86
CA ARG A 190 -5.74 9.78 -7.06
C ARG A 190 -6.25 8.40 -6.64
N LEU A 191 -7.50 8.28 -6.22
CA LEU A 191 -8.11 7.00 -5.85
C LEU A 191 -8.21 6.07 -7.07
N MET A 192 -8.75 6.54 -8.19
CA MET A 192 -8.86 5.76 -9.42
C MET A 192 -7.51 5.24 -9.90
N ARG A 193 -6.48 6.10 -9.87
CA ARG A 193 -5.11 5.72 -10.20
C ARG A 193 -4.58 4.63 -9.28
N ASN A 194 -4.80 4.76 -7.97
CA ASN A 194 -4.35 3.76 -7.01
C ASN A 194 -5.10 2.43 -7.15
N ILE A 195 -6.40 2.47 -7.46
CA ILE A 195 -7.21 1.29 -7.80
C ILE A 195 -6.63 0.60 -9.03
N SER A 196 -6.40 1.33 -10.11
CA SER A 196 -5.82 0.78 -11.34
C SER A 196 -4.44 0.14 -11.12
N LEU A 197 -3.60 0.71 -10.24
CA LEU A 197 -2.33 0.10 -9.85
C LEU A 197 -2.52 -1.26 -9.15
N LEU A 198 -3.51 -1.38 -8.26
CA LEU A 198 -3.84 -2.63 -7.59
C LEU A 198 -4.40 -3.66 -8.58
N ASP A 199 -5.27 -3.22 -9.50
CA ASP A 199 -5.82 -4.07 -10.56
C ASP A 199 -4.74 -4.67 -11.45
N SER A 200 -3.75 -3.87 -11.87
CA SER A 200 -2.62 -4.38 -12.66
C SER A 200 -1.84 -5.45 -11.90
N VAL A 201 -1.72 -5.33 -10.57
CA VAL A 201 -1.04 -6.35 -9.76
C VAL A 201 -1.88 -7.62 -9.67
N LEU A 202 -3.18 -7.49 -9.41
CA LEU A 202 -4.11 -8.63 -9.34
C LEU A 202 -4.17 -9.42 -10.66
N GLN A 203 -4.18 -8.72 -11.80
CA GLN A 203 -4.14 -9.35 -13.12
C GLN A 203 -2.86 -10.17 -13.34
N ASN A 204 -1.71 -9.64 -12.94
CA ASN A 204 -0.44 -10.34 -13.08
C ASN A 204 -0.31 -11.54 -12.10
N CYS A 205 -0.99 -11.49 -10.96
CA CYS A 205 -1.05 -12.63 -10.03
C CYS A 205 -1.90 -13.80 -10.57
N GLY A 206 -2.92 -13.54 -11.39
CA GLY A 206 -3.76 -14.58 -11.99
C GLY A 206 -3.13 -15.30 -13.19
N THR A 207 -2.23 -14.65 -13.92
CA THR A 207 -1.63 -15.21 -15.13
C THR A 207 -0.49 -16.21 -14.90
N SER A 208 -0.03 -16.41 -13.66
CA SER A 208 1.08 -17.34 -13.36
C SER A 208 0.67 -18.81 -13.18
N GLU A 209 -0.63 -19.13 -13.18
CA GLU A 209 -1.12 -20.51 -12.98
C GLU A 209 -1.44 -21.26 -14.28
N ASP A 210 -1.56 -20.58 -15.42
CA ASP A 210 -1.98 -21.20 -16.69
C ASP A 210 -0.83 -21.67 -17.62
N GLU A 211 0.43 -21.43 -17.28
CA GLU A 211 1.59 -21.88 -18.10
C GLU A 211 2.22 -23.22 -17.66
N LYS A 212 1.54 -23.99 -16.80
CA LYS A 212 1.98 -25.33 -16.40
C LYS A 212 0.90 -26.40 -16.58
N SER A 213 0.33 -26.50 -17.77
CA SER A 213 -0.40 -27.69 -18.23
C SER A 213 0.28 -28.33 -19.42
#